data_AF-A0A1A7KN14-F1
#
_entry.id   AF-A0A1A7KN14-F1
#
_cell.length_a   1.000
_cell.length_b   1.000
_cell.length_c   1.000
_cell.angle_alpha   90.00
_cell.angle_beta   90.00
_cell.angle_gamma   90.00
#
_symmetry.space_group_name_H-M   'P 1'
#
loop_
_entity.id
_entity.type
_entity.pdbx_description
1 polymer ?
#
loop_
_entity_poly.entity_id
_entity_poly.type
_entity_poly.pdbx_seq_one_letter_code
_entity_poly.pdbx_strand_id
1 'polypeptide(L)'
;MKKLFNITLLLLATVFILSCRNGDDDIPEDIHEHDEIGKVVLTLTNKADATDIQTVNVIGGVADAHLHLHQGDTYTAVLDFQIKHDDHYHSSDEIVEEKDHHFITFAPANADIVVLRAANDIVRTDGNKIGLKTEWTINSTQPTGKMNIKLIHAPTSVNQNYPSATNQLGQTQGGESDVDITVDAH
;
A
#
# COMPACT_ATOMS: atom_id res chain seq x y z
N MET A 1 -45.71 46.36 -23.23
CA MET A 1 -44.26 46.17 -22.98
C MET A 1 -43.96 45.65 -21.57
N LYS A 2 -44.61 46.13 -20.49
CA LYS A 2 -44.36 45.66 -19.10
C LYS A 2 -44.69 44.18 -18.83
N LYS A 3 -45.68 43.60 -19.54
CA LYS A 3 -46.10 42.20 -19.33
C LYS A 3 -45.17 41.16 -19.96
N LEU A 4 -44.43 41.52 -21.02
CA LEU A 4 -43.47 40.62 -21.68
C LEU A 4 -42.18 40.52 -20.86
N PHE A 5 -41.74 41.62 -20.26
CA PHE A 5 -40.53 41.67 -19.41
C PHE A 5 -40.64 40.76 -18.17
N ASN A 6 -41.85 40.66 -17.59
CA ASN A 6 -42.08 39.81 -16.41
C ASN A 6 -42.10 38.31 -16.74
N ILE A 7 -42.48 37.92 -17.97
CA ILE A 7 -42.50 36.51 -18.38
C ILE A 7 -41.09 36.05 -18.73
N THR A 8 -40.27 36.90 -19.36
CA THR A 8 -38.87 36.58 -19.68
C THR A 8 -38.01 36.42 -18.42
N LEU A 9 -38.25 37.23 -17.38
CA LEU A 9 -37.53 37.11 -16.10
C LEU A 9 -37.92 35.85 -15.32
N LEU A 10 -39.20 35.45 -15.37
CA LEU A 10 -39.66 34.22 -14.73
C LEU A 10 -39.12 32.96 -15.43
N LEU A 11 -39.01 32.98 -16.77
CA LEU A 11 -38.47 31.86 -17.55
C LEU A 11 -36.95 31.71 -17.39
N LEU A 12 -36.22 32.82 -17.19
CA LEU A 12 -34.77 32.79 -16.96
C LEU A 12 -34.44 32.25 -15.57
N ALA A 13 -35.28 32.52 -14.56
CA ALA A 13 -35.11 31.98 -13.21
C ALA A 13 -35.29 30.45 -13.16
N THR A 14 -36.16 29.87 -14.00
CA THR A 14 -36.38 28.41 -14.04
C THR A 14 -35.24 27.62 -14.70
N VAL A 15 -34.43 28.24 -15.55
CA VAL A 15 -33.26 27.58 -16.17
C VAL A 15 -32.13 27.40 -15.15
N PHE A 16 -31.94 28.35 -14.23
CA PHE A 16 -30.88 28.26 -13.20
C PHE A 16 -31.15 27.20 -12.12
N ILE A 17 -32.40 26.82 -11.86
CA ILE A 17 -32.74 25.78 -10.86
C ILE A 17 -32.59 24.36 -11.41
N LEU A 18 -32.49 24.20 -12.73
CA LEU A 18 -32.30 22.92 -13.42
C LEU A 18 -30.85 22.70 -13.90
N SER A 19 -29.98 23.71 -13.80
CA SER A 19 -28.56 23.61 -14.19
C SER A 19 -27.63 23.06 -13.09
N CYS A 20 -28.18 22.53 -12.00
CA CYS A 20 -27.41 21.88 -10.93
C CYS A 20 -27.76 20.39 -10.82
N ARG A 21 -27.64 19.64 -11.91
CA ARG A 21 -27.25 18.22 -11.90
C ARG A 21 -27.09 17.73 -13.34
N ASN A 22 -25.84 17.62 -13.79
CA ASN A 22 -25.52 16.93 -15.02
C ASN A 22 -24.95 15.56 -14.65
N GLY A 23 -25.81 14.54 -14.70
CA GLY A 23 -25.38 13.15 -14.65
C GLY A 23 -25.47 12.49 -13.28
N ASP A 24 -25.80 11.20 -13.29
CA ASP A 24 -25.64 10.28 -12.16
C ASP A 24 -24.16 10.05 -11.80
N ASP A 25 -23.23 10.71 -12.51
CA ASP A 25 -21.77 10.65 -12.31
C ASP A 25 -21.25 11.67 -11.28
N ASP A 26 -22.09 12.59 -10.79
CA ASP A 26 -21.76 13.54 -9.70
C ASP A 26 -22.16 12.97 -8.32
N ILE A 27 -22.14 11.65 -8.14
CA ILE A 27 -22.07 11.08 -6.78
C ILE A 27 -20.62 11.34 -6.34
N PRO A 28 -20.37 12.12 -5.28
CA PRO A 28 -19.02 12.20 -4.73
C PRO A 28 -18.54 10.77 -4.53
N GLU A 29 -17.36 10.42 -5.05
CA GLU A 29 -16.72 9.17 -4.64
C GLU A 29 -16.78 9.12 -3.11
N ASP A 30 -17.19 7.97 -2.58
CA ASP A 30 -17.25 7.79 -1.14
C ASP A 30 -15.84 8.11 -0.63
N ILE A 31 -15.70 9.21 0.12
CA ILE A 31 -14.43 9.53 0.76
C ILE A 31 -14.35 8.50 1.88
N HIS A 32 -13.71 7.36 1.61
CA HIS A 32 -13.43 6.42 2.68
C HIS A 32 -12.62 7.17 3.74
N GLU A 33 -12.96 6.93 4.99
CA GLU A 33 -12.20 7.46 6.12
C GLU A 33 -10.81 6.82 6.07
N HIS A 34 -9.77 7.65 5.96
CA HIS A 34 -8.38 7.19 5.94
C HIS A 34 -8.01 6.70 7.33
N ASP A 35 -7.72 5.40 7.46
CA ASP A 35 -7.40 4.79 8.74
C ASP A 35 -5.90 4.88 9.04
N GLU A 36 -5.55 5.42 10.21
CA GLU A 36 -4.15 5.51 10.63
C GLU A 36 -3.58 4.12 10.98
N ILE A 37 -2.59 3.68 10.21
CA ILE A 37 -1.89 2.42 10.47
C ILE A 37 -1.03 2.52 11.74
N GLY A 38 -1.42 1.78 12.77
CA GLY A 38 -0.73 1.77 14.06
C GLY A 38 0.28 0.64 14.24
N LYS A 39 0.20 -0.42 13.42
CA LYS A 39 1.05 -1.61 13.52
C LYS A 39 1.26 -2.27 12.16
N VAL A 40 2.44 -2.84 11.95
CA VAL A 40 2.73 -3.73 10.81
C VAL A 40 3.13 -5.09 11.34
N VAL A 41 2.53 -6.14 10.79
CA VAL A 41 2.96 -7.53 11.00
C VAL A 41 3.63 -8.02 9.72
N LEU A 42 4.92 -8.32 9.81
CA LEU A 42 5.68 -8.95 8.74
C LEU A 42 5.86 -10.43 9.07
N THR A 43 5.34 -11.31 8.21
CA THR A 43 5.52 -12.76 8.35
C THR A 43 6.33 -13.31 7.18
N LEU A 44 7.43 -14.00 7.48
CA LEU A 44 8.22 -14.77 6.52
C LEU A 44 7.99 -16.25 6.77
N THR A 45 7.80 -17.02 5.69
CA THR A 45 7.75 -18.48 5.71
C THR A 45 8.76 -19.03 4.71
N ASN A 46 9.65 -19.90 5.17
CA ASN A 46 10.67 -20.48 4.31
C ASN A 46 10.03 -21.42 3.27
N LYS A 47 10.42 -21.30 2.00
CA LYS A 47 9.88 -22.13 0.92
C LYS A 47 10.40 -23.56 0.94
N ALA A 48 11.57 -23.79 1.55
CA ALA A 48 12.15 -25.12 1.73
C ALA A 48 11.62 -25.82 2.99
N ASP A 49 11.23 -25.05 4.01
CA ASP A 49 10.68 -25.55 5.27
C ASP A 49 9.48 -24.70 5.72
N ALA A 50 8.27 -25.17 5.45
CA ALA A 50 7.05 -24.45 5.82
C ALA A 50 6.84 -24.32 7.36
N THR A 51 7.66 -24.98 8.18
CA THR A 51 7.63 -24.84 9.64
C THR A 51 8.56 -23.74 10.15
N ASP A 52 9.50 -23.27 9.33
CA ASP A 52 10.30 -22.08 9.58
C ASP A 52 9.47 -20.83 9.24
N ILE A 53 8.83 -20.30 10.28
CA ILE A 53 7.99 -19.11 10.24
C ILE A 53 8.56 -18.07 11.18
N GLN A 54 8.79 -16.87 10.67
CA GLN A 54 9.28 -15.73 11.42
C GLN A 54 8.23 -14.62 11.36
N THR A 55 7.90 -14.03 12.50
CA THR A 55 6.95 -12.91 12.59
C THR A 55 7.59 -11.76 13.35
N VAL A 56 7.57 -10.58 12.75
CA VAL A 56 8.03 -9.33 13.36
C VAL A 56 6.85 -8.37 13.41
N ASN A 57 6.58 -7.81 14.59
CA ASN A 57 5.62 -6.74 14.77
C ASN A 57 6.38 -5.41 14.86
N VAL A 58 5.92 -4.41 14.12
CA VAL A 58 6.44 -3.04 14.21
C VAL A 58 5.33 -2.12 14.68
N ILE A 59 5.52 -1.50 15.85
CA ILE A 59 4.56 -0.56 16.44
C ILE A 59 5.28 0.76 16.71
N GLY A 60 4.73 1.87 16.20
CA GLY A 60 5.37 3.19 16.34
C GLY A 60 6.80 3.23 15.76
N GLY A 61 7.06 2.46 14.69
CA GLY A 61 8.37 2.35 14.06
C GLY A 61 9.38 1.44 14.77
N VAL A 62 9.02 0.82 15.89
CA VAL A 62 9.91 -0.07 16.66
C VAL A 62 9.54 -1.52 16.40
N ALA A 63 10.48 -2.28 15.85
CA ALA A 63 10.35 -3.72 15.67
C ALA A 63 10.56 -4.46 17.01
N ASP A 64 9.73 -5.47 17.28
CA ASP A 64 9.83 -6.32 18.49
C ASP A 64 10.89 -7.42 18.37
N ALA A 65 11.29 -7.74 17.15
CA ALA A 65 12.27 -8.77 16.81
C ALA A 65 13.04 -8.39 15.52
N HIS A 66 14.02 -9.20 15.16
CA HIS A 66 14.72 -9.15 13.88
C HIS A 66 14.45 -10.45 13.10
N LEU A 67 14.64 -10.40 11.78
CA LEU A 67 14.54 -11.56 10.91
C LEU A 67 15.88 -12.28 10.88
N HIS A 68 15.87 -13.59 11.12
CA HIS A 68 17.00 -14.50 11.02
C HIS A 68 17.08 -15.03 9.58
N LEU A 69 17.84 -14.34 8.72
CA LEU A 69 17.89 -14.67 7.30
C LEU A 69 19.16 -15.43 6.95
N HIS A 70 19.01 -16.59 6.32
CA HIS A 70 20.15 -17.38 5.86
C HIS A 70 20.38 -17.23 4.36
N GLN A 71 21.65 -17.08 3.97
CA GLN A 71 22.04 -17.04 2.56
C GLN A 71 21.61 -18.32 1.83
N GLY A 72 21.00 -18.16 0.66
CA GLY A 72 20.50 -19.24 -0.19
C GLY A 72 19.03 -19.57 0.02
N ASP A 73 18.44 -19.13 1.14
CA ASP A 73 17.02 -19.36 1.40
C ASP A 73 16.13 -18.45 0.56
N THR A 74 14.89 -18.89 0.37
CA THR A 74 13.82 -18.08 -0.19
C THR A 74 12.61 -18.14 0.71
N TYR A 75 12.08 -16.98 1.07
CA TYR A 75 10.92 -16.84 1.94
C TYR A 75 9.74 -16.27 1.17
N THR A 76 8.53 -16.76 1.43
CA THR A 76 7.32 -16.00 1.14
C THR A 76 7.12 -14.98 2.25
N ALA A 77 6.98 -13.71 1.91
CA ALA A 77 6.78 -12.61 2.85
C ALA A 77 5.39 -12.01 2.69
N VAL A 78 4.69 -11.84 3.81
CA VAL A 78 3.35 -11.26 3.90
C VAL A 78 3.37 -10.07 4.85
N LEU A 79 2.85 -8.95 4.38
CA LEU A 79 2.60 -7.75 5.17
C LEU A 79 1.12 -7.66 5.54
N ASP A 80 0.87 -7.39 6.81
CA ASP A 80 -0.45 -7.06 7.33
C ASP A 80 -0.36 -5.73 8.08
N PHE A 81 -1.00 -4.71 7.50
CA PHE A 81 -1.06 -3.36 8.05
C PHE A 81 -2.30 -3.28 8.94
N GLN A 82 -2.11 -2.92 10.21
CA GLN A 82 -3.14 -3.00 11.23
C GLN A 82 -3.43 -1.64 11.86
N ILE A 83 -4.71 -1.38 12.08
CA ILE A 83 -5.23 -0.19 12.72
C ILE A 83 -5.47 -0.49 14.19
N LYS A 84 -5.26 0.53 15.03
CA LYS A 84 -5.52 0.40 16.46
C LYS A 84 -6.99 0.69 16.74
N HIS A 85 -7.66 -0.23 17.41
CA HIS A 85 -9.02 -0.04 17.92
C HIS A 85 -9.02 -0.34 19.42
N ASP A 86 -9.14 0.70 20.24
CA ASP A 86 -9.03 0.66 21.70
C ASP A 86 -7.81 -0.13 22.21
N ASP A 87 -8.04 -1.39 22.63
CA ASP A 87 -7.08 -2.28 23.27
C ASP A 87 -6.46 -3.33 22.33
N HIS A 88 -6.84 -3.34 21.05
CA HIS A 88 -6.37 -4.31 20.08
C HIS A 88 -6.03 -3.69 18.72
N TYR A 89 -5.43 -4.51 17.87
CA TYR A 89 -5.11 -4.19 16.48
C TYR A 89 -5.86 -5.17 15.56
N HIS A 90 -6.33 -4.67 14.43
CA HIS A 90 -6.97 -5.48 13.38
C HIS A 90 -6.45 -5.06 12.00
N SER A 91 -6.47 -5.99 11.04
CA SER A 91 -6.05 -5.72 9.66
C SER A 91 -6.88 -4.58 9.04
N SER A 92 -6.20 -3.66 8.36
CA SER A 92 -6.83 -2.63 7.55
C SER A 92 -7.35 -3.25 6.25
N ASP A 93 -8.65 -3.15 6.02
CA ASP A 93 -9.27 -3.54 4.76
C ASP A 93 -9.03 -2.48 3.67
N GLU A 94 -8.81 -1.22 4.07
CA GLU A 94 -8.60 -0.04 3.19
C GLU A 94 -7.50 -0.28 2.16
N ILE A 95 -6.38 -0.92 2.54
CA ILE A 95 -5.26 -1.14 1.60
C ILE A 95 -5.68 -2.01 0.41
N VAL A 96 -6.60 -2.95 0.61
CA VAL A 96 -7.10 -3.84 -0.44
C VAL A 96 -8.28 -3.20 -1.17
N GLU A 97 -9.18 -2.54 -0.46
CA GLU A 97 -10.34 -1.85 -1.02
C GLU A 97 -9.90 -0.68 -1.92
N GLU A 98 -8.92 0.10 -1.46
CA GLU A 98 -8.27 1.21 -2.16
C GLU A 98 -6.92 0.82 -2.77
N LYS A 99 -6.80 -0.39 -3.32
CA LYS A 99 -5.56 -0.88 -3.93
C LYS A 99 -4.93 0.09 -4.95
N ASP A 100 -5.74 0.90 -5.64
CA ASP A 100 -5.26 1.85 -6.65
C ASP A 100 -4.69 3.14 -6.03
N HIS A 101 -4.88 3.36 -4.74
CA HIS A 101 -4.24 4.43 -3.98
C HIS A 101 -2.99 3.95 -3.25
N HIS A 102 -2.76 2.65 -3.13
CA HIS A 102 -1.67 2.11 -2.31
C HIS A 102 -0.55 1.46 -3.13
N PHE A 103 0.69 1.64 -2.65
CA PHE A 103 1.85 0.93 -3.19
C PHE A 103 2.97 0.74 -2.15
N ILE A 104 3.50 -0.47 -2.06
CA ILE A 104 4.56 -0.81 -1.11
C ILE A 104 5.91 -0.77 -1.80
N THR A 105 6.92 -0.21 -1.13
CA THR A 105 8.33 -0.24 -1.59
C THR A 105 9.23 -0.93 -0.57
N PHE A 106 10.29 -1.55 -1.07
CA PHE A 106 11.27 -2.31 -0.30
C PHE A 106 12.67 -1.75 -0.56
N ALA A 107 13.48 -1.63 0.49
CA ALA A 107 14.85 -1.15 0.38
C ALA A 107 15.76 -1.94 1.33
N PRO A 108 16.37 -3.05 0.88
CA PRO A 108 17.37 -3.75 1.68
C PRO A 108 18.62 -2.88 1.83
N ALA A 109 19.25 -2.93 3.01
CA ALA A 109 20.51 -2.25 3.31
C ALA A 109 21.44 -3.21 4.07
N ASN A 110 22.73 -3.22 3.72
CA ASN A 110 23.71 -4.19 4.23
C ASN A 110 23.27 -5.67 4.07
N ALA A 111 22.40 -5.93 3.10
CA ALA A 111 21.94 -7.26 2.71
C ALA A 111 21.64 -7.22 1.20
N ASP A 112 21.81 -8.35 0.53
CA ASP A 112 21.39 -8.55 -0.86
C ASP A 112 20.16 -9.47 -0.84
N ILE A 113 18.99 -8.84 -0.92
CA ILE A 113 17.68 -9.49 -0.89
C ILE A 113 16.99 -9.15 -2.20
N VAL A 114 16.74 -10.17 -3.02
CA VAL A 114 15.95 -10.04 -4.24
C VAL A 114 14.49 -10.22 -3.89
N VAL A 115 13.66 -9.22 -4.20
CA VAL A 115 12.22 -9.26 -3.94
C VAL A 115 11.47 -9.51 -5.24
N LEU A 116 10.50 -10.42 -5.23
CA LEU A 116 9.53 -10.59 -6.31
C LEU A 116 8.12 -10.47 -5.77
N ARG A 117 7.21 -9.77 -6.46
CA ARG A 117 5.79 -9.76 -6.12
C ARG A 117 5.22 -11.16 -6.37
N ALA A 118 4.49 -11.70 -5.40
CA ALA A 118 3.91 -13.03 -5.52
C ALA A 118 2.88 -13.10 -6.66
N ALA A 119 2.61 -14.30 -7.17
CA ALA A 119 1.60 -14.49 -8.22
C ALA A 119 0.18 -14.11 -7.74
N ASN A 120 -0.09 -14.34 -6.45
CA ASN A 120 -1.37 -14.10 -5.77
C ASN A 120 -1.41 -12.81 -4.93
N ASP A 121 -0.52 -11.86 -5.23
CA ASP A 121 -0.56 -10.51 -4.65
C ASP A 121 -1.75 -9.70 -5.22
N ILE A 122 -2.13 -8.62 -4.55
CA ILE A 122 -3.23 -7.75 -4.99
C ILE A 122 -2.78 -6.91 -6.18
N VAL A 123 -3.60 -6.89 -7.24
CA VAL A 123 -3.31 -6.26 -8.52
C VAL A 123 -4.12 -4.97 -8.68
N ARG A 124 -3.42 -3.85 -8.84
CA ARG A 124 -3.98 -2.54 -9.21
C ARG A 124 -4.63 -2.59 -10.58
N THR A 125 -5.52 -1.64 -10.84
CA THR A 125 -6.20 -1.50 -12.15
C THR A 125 -5.21 -1.23 -13.28
N ASP A 126 -4.07 -0.60 -12.97
CA ASP A 126 -2.95 -0.37 -13.90
C ASP A 126 -2.08 -1.63 -14.15
N GLY A 127 -2.39 -2.76 -13.50
CA GLY A 127 -1.70 -4.04 -13.64
C GLY A 127 -0.49 -4.22 -12.73
N ASN A 128 -0.07 -3.21 -11.98
CA ASN A 128 0.98 -3.36 -10.97
C ASN A 128 0.44 -4.07 -9.71
N LYS A 129 1.25 -4.90 -9.09
CA LYS A 129 0.96 -5.55 -7.81
C LYS A 129 1.38 -4.64 -6.65
N ILE A 130 0.56 -4.50 -5.62
CA ILE A 130 0.78 -3.52 -4.55
C ILE A 130 1.89 -3.88 -3.56
N GLY A 131 2.21 -5.17 -3.40
CA GLY A 131 3.36 -5.64 -2.61
C GLY A 131 3.01 -6.23 -1.24
N LEU A 132 1.75 -6.58 -0.97
CA LEU A 132 1.38 -7.23 0.29
C LEU A 132 1.95 -8.63 0.40
N LYS A 133 2.12 -9.30 -0.75
CA LYS A 133 2.69 -10.65 -0.85
C LYS A 133 3.88 -10.67 -1.78
N THR A 134 5.02 -11.11 -1.27
CA THR A 134 6.28 -11.15 -2.01
C THR A 134 7.06 -12.44 -1.75
N GLU A 135 8.07 -12.72 -2.57
CA GLU A 135 9.09 -13.74 -2.35
C GLU A 135 10.44 -13.05 -2.21
N TRP A 136 11.19 -13.39 -1.16
CA TRP A 136 12.49 -12.81 -0.84
C TRP A 136 13.55 -13.89 -0.97
N THR A 137 14.43 -13.76 -1.96
CA THR A 137 15.61 -14.62 -2.11
C THR A 137 16.81 -13.95 -1.46
N ILE A 138 17.44 -14.63 -0.50
CA ILE A 138 18.54 -14.09 0.28
C ILE A 138 19.86 -14.46 -0.38
N ASN A 139 20.46 -13.53 -1.13
CA ASN A 139 21.77 -13.75 -1.74
C ASN A 139 22.90 -13.56 -0.73
N SER A 140 22.76 -12.62 0.21
CA SER A 140 23.67 -12.43 1.34
C SER A 140 23.05 -11.53 2.41
N THR A 141 23.52 -11.66 3.66
CA THR A 141 23.25 -10.70 4.74
C THR A 141 24.52 -10.42 5.56
N GLN A 142 24.52 -9.34 6.32
CA GLN A 142 25.56 -8.94 7.27
C GLN A 142 24.94 -8.77 8.65
N PRO A 143 25.70 -8.78 9.77
CA PRO A 143 25.14 -8.54 11.11
C PRO A 143 24.41 -7.19 11.30
N THR A 144 24.51 -6.28 10.33
CA THR A 144 23.78 -4.98 10.30
C THR A 144 22.80 -4.91 9.13
N GLY A 145 22.40 -6.06 8.58
CA GLY A 145 21.41 -6.20 7.52
C GLY A 145 20.07 -5.65 7.95
N LYS A 146 19.39 -4.95 7.04
CA LYS A 146 18.12 -4.26 7.26
C LYS A 146 17.22 -4.38 6.05
N MET A 147 15.92 -4.34 6.29
CA MET A 147 14.88 -4.15 5.27
C MET A 147 14.04 -2.93 5.66
N ASN A 148 14.08 -1.88 4.83
CA ASN A 148 13.13 -0.78 4.93
C ASN A 148 11.89 -1.08 4.07
N ILE A 149 10.71 -0.84 4.62
CA ILE A 149 9.42 -1.06 3.96
C ILE A 149 8.60 0.21 4.13
N LYS A 150 8.03 0.69 3.02
CA LYS A 150 7.10 1.82 3.04
C LYS A 150 5.79 1.48 2.38
N LEU A 151 4.69 1.90 2.99
CA LEU A 151 3.38 1.98 2.36
C LEU A 151 3.21 3.43 1.88
N ILE A 152 3.05 3.60 0.57
CA ILE A 152 2.84 4.90 -0.06
C ILE A 152 1.38 5.03 -0.45
N HIS A 153 0.73 6.10 0.01
CA HIS A 153 -0.64 6.46 -0.29
C HIS A 153 -0.69 7.55 -1.38
N ALA A 154 -1.60 7.38 -2.32
CA ALA A 154 -1.89 8.23 -3.46
C ALA A 154 -0.66 8.62 -4.32
N PRO A 155 0.24 7.67 -4.70
CA PRO A 155 1.29 7.98 -5.66
C PRO A 155 0.69 8.31 -7.03
N THR A 156 1.27 9.30 -7.72
CA THR A 156 0.83 9.67 -9.08
C THR A 156 1.22 8.64 -10.12
N SER A 157 2.26 7.85 -9.84
CA SER A 157 2.62 6.67 -10.63
C SER A 157 3.41 5.67 -9.80
N VAL A 158 3.36 4.40 -10.22
CA VAL A 158 4.05 3.28 -9.57
C VAL A 158 4.82 2.47 -10.61
N ASN A 159 5.89 1.83 -10.18
CA ASN A 159 6.64 0.88 -10.98
C ASN A 159 7.05 -0.31 -10.10
N GLN A 160 6.34 -1.43 -10.22
CA GLN A 160 6.70 -2.66 -9.49
C GLN A 160 8.04 -3.24 -9.94
N ASN A 161 8.43 -3.03 -11.18
CA ASN A 161 9.62 -3.64 -11.78
C ASN A 161 10.87 -2.78 -11.56
N TYR A 162 10.86 -1.88 -10.58
CA TYR A 162 12.05 -1.19 -10.14
C TYR A 162 12.80 -2.03 -9.09
N PRO A 163 14.14 -2.18 -9.18
CA PRO A 163 15.01 -1.72 -10.27
C PRO A 163 14.96 -2.60 -11.53
N SER A 164 14.43 -3.82 -11.47
CA SER A 164 14.23 -4.67 -12.65
C SER A 164 13.02 -5.61 -12.53
N ALA A 165 12.62 -6.25 -13.63
CA ALA A 165 11.56 -7.26 -13.59
C ALA A 165 11.89 -8.48 -12.72
N THR A 166 13.18 -8.72 -12.44
CA THR A 166 13.67 -9.82 -11.59
C THR A 166 14.07 -9.35 -10.19
N ASN A 167 13.92 -8.06 -9.87
CA ASN A 167 14.07 -7.51 -8.53
C ASN A 167 13.11 -6.33 -8.38
N GLN A 168 11.97 -6.59 -7.74
CA GLN A 168 10.76 -5.78 -7.71
C GLN A 168 10.61 -5.04 -6.38
N LEU A 169 11.67 -4.30 -6.02
CA LEU A 169 11.71 -3.41 -4.86
C LEU A 169 10.60 -2.35 -4.90
N GLY A 170 10.19 -1.95 -6.10
CA GLY A 170 9.13 -0.96 -6.31
C GLY A 170 9.65 0.48 -6.24
N GLN A 171 8.98 1.36 -6.97
CA GLN A 171 9.22 2.80 -6.94
C GLN A 171 7.91 3.54 -7.18
N THR A 172 7.76 4.71 -6.58
CA THR A 172 6.64 5.63 -6.78
C THR A 172 7.11 7.00 -7.25
N GLN A 173 6.21 7.80 -7.81
CA GLN A 173 6.33 9.25 -7.91
C GLN A 173 5.20 9.91 -7.13
N GLY A 174 5.50 10.93 -6.34
CA GLY A 174 4.52 11.54 -5.43
C GLY A 174 4.03 10.56 -4.36
N GLY A 175 2.86 10.89 -3.81
CA GLY A 175 2.26 10.17 -2.69
C GLY A 175 2.86 10.54 -1.34
N GLU A 176 2.13 10.21 -0.28
CA GLU A 176 2.55 10.37 1.10
C GLU A 176 2.88 9.00 1.72
N SER A 177 3.73 8.98 2.74
CA SER A 177 4.12 7.75 3.40
C SER A 177 3.21 7.52 4.60
N ASP A 178 2.29 6.58 4.51
CA ASP A 178 1.46 6.15 5.63
C ASP A 178 2.27 5.31 6.62
N VAL A 179 3.23 4.55 6.11
CA VAL A 179 4.16 3.75 6.90
C VAL A 179 5.57 3.88 6.36
N ASP A 180 6.54 4.04 7.26
CA ASP A 180 7.97 3.94 6.97
C ASP A 180 8.65 3.19 8.13
N ILE A 181 8.92 1.90 7.93
CA ILE A 181 9.48 1.01 8.95
C ILE A 181 10.80 0.41 8.51
N THR A 182 11.64 0.07 9.47
CA THR A 182 12.88 -0.68 9.21
C THR A 182 12.95 -1.87 10.16
N VAL A 183 13.19 -3.05 9.61
CA VAL A 183 13.39 -4.29 10.36
C VAL A 183 14.82 -4.77 10.15
N ASP A 184 15.48 -5.19 11.22
CA ASP A 184 16.79 -5.83 11.13
C ASP A 184 16.64 -7.22 10.50
N ALA A 185 17.54 -7.55 9.57
CA ALA A 185 17.41 -8.68 8.64
C ALA A 185 18.74 -9.44 8.49
N HIS A 186 19.16 -10.17 9.52
CA HIS A 186 20.48 -10.79 9.63
C HIS A 186 20.52 -12.08 10.45
#